data_AF-A0A3D1AWV9-F1
#
_entry.id   AF-A0A3D1AWV9-F1
#
_cell.length_a   1.000
_cell.length_b   1.000
_cell.length_c   1.000
_cell.angle_alpha   90.00
_cell.angle_beta   90.00
_cell.angle_gamma   90.00
#
_symmetry.space_group_name_H-M   'P 1'
#
loop_
_entity.id
_entity.type
_entity.pdbx_description
1 polymer ?
#
loop_
_entity_poly.entity_id
_entity_poly.type
_entity_poly.pdbx_seq_one_letter_code
_entity_poly.pdbx_strand_id
1 'polypeptide(L)'
;SLVSQIQNPTFPIVNFNTAYGLSTNNNFFYVHSSKNFSSSIAKYVGRHGLKAGLDYRRISAVGKDLDGGNGQLAFTFNGTFTGNELADLLTGYPYSGDGYLANK
;
A
#
# COMPACT_ATOMS: atom_id res chain seq x y z
N SER A 1 -22.75 -4.95 6.68
CA SER A 1 -22.46 -3.51 6.58
C SER A 1 -22.32 -3.16 5.11
N LEU A 2 -22.88 -2.06 4.61
CA LEU A 2 -22.73 -1.63 3.21
C LEU A 2 -21.27 -1.27 2.87
N VAL A 3 -20.44 -1.00 3.89
CA VAL A 3 -19.02 -0.65 3.73
C VAL A 3 -18.21 -1.80 3.11
N SER A 4 -18.60 -3.07 3.32
CA SER A 4 -17.93 -4.23 2.71
C SER A 4 -18.33 -4.48 1.26
N GLN A 5 -19.18 -3.64 0.66
CA GLN A 5 -19.56 -3.70 -0.76
C GLN A 5 -18.88 -2.61 -1.59
N ILE A 6 -18.09 -1.74 -0.95
CA ILE A 6 -17.35 -0.69 -1.64
C ILE A 6 -16.08 -1.31 -2.23
N GLN A 7 -15.93 -1.21 -3.55
CA GLN A 7 -14.72 -1.63 -4.25
C GLN A 7 -13.55 -0.74 -3.88
N ASN A 8 -12.40 -1.36 -3.62
CA ASN A 8 -11.16 -0.65 -3.28
C ASN A 8 -10.11 -0.85 -4.36
N PRO A 9 -9.27 0.16 -4.62
CA PRO A 9 -8.16 0.04 -5.57
C PRO A 9 -7.02 -0.77 -4.93
N THR A 10 -7.13 -2.10 -4.96
CA THR A 10 -6.02 -3.00 -4.61
C THR A 10 -5.31 -3.51 -5.86
N PHE A 11 -4.02 -3.80 -5.73
CA PHE A 11 -3.30 -4.47 -6.82
C PHE A 11 -3.89 -5.89 -7.02
N PRO A 12 -4.23 -6.28 -8.26
CA PRO A 12 -4.78 -7.60 -8.55
C PRO A 12 -3.91 -8.73 -8.00
N ILE A 13 -4.54 -9.85 -7.64
CA ILE A 13 -3.80 -11.07 -7.31
C ILE A 13 -3.25 -11.64 -8.62
N VAL A 14 -1.96 -11.92 -8.66
CA VAL A 14 -1.32 -12.63 -9.78
C VAL A 14 -0.74 -13.92 -9.25
N ASN A 15 -1.27 -15.05 -9.71
CA ASN A 15 -0.85 -16.40 -9.31
C ASN A 15 -0.07 -17.09 -10.42
N PHE A 16 0.81 -18.00 -10.00
CA PHE A 16 1.61 -18.87 -10.87
C PHE A 16 1.60 -20.29 -10.31
N ASN A 17 1.82 -21.32 -11.14
CA ASN A 17 1.97 -22.69 -10.65
C ASN A 17 3.40 -22.98 -10.19
N THR A 18 4.40 -22.39 -10.84
CA THR A 18 5.84 -22.64 -10.56
C THR A 18 6.57 -21.46 -9.93
N ALA A 19 6.02 -20.25 -10.04
CA ALA A 19 6.57 -19.04 -9.44
C ALA A 19 5.76 -18.56 -8.21
N TYR A 20 6.35 -17.66 -7.42
CA TYR A 20 5.63 -17.00 -6.32
C TYR A 20 4.66 -15.95 -6.86
N GLY A 21 3.45 -15.91 -6.31
CA GLY A 21 2.43 -14.92 -6.69
C GLY A 21 2.88 -13.47 -6.45
N LEU A 22 2.37 -12.55 -7.27
CA LEU A 22 2.56 -11.11 -7.09
C LEU A 22 1.25 -10.57 -6.51
N SER A 23 1.36 -9.87 -5.37
CA SER A 23 0.25 -9.37 -4.54
C SER A 23 -0.24 -10.32 -3.44
N THR A 24 -0.86 -9.69 -2.44
CA THR A 24 -1.66 -10.36 -1.41
C THR A 24 -3.02 -9.66 -1.36
N ASN A 25 -4.04 -10.29 -0.77
CA ASN A 25 -5.35 -9.67 -0.54
C ASN A 25 -5.25 -8.62 0.57
N ASN A 26 -4.59 -7.51 0.26
CA ASN A 26 -4.22 -6.55 1.26
C ASN A 26 -4.27 -5.12 0.71
N ASN A 27 -5.10 -4.30 1.35
CA ASN A 27 -5.29 -2.89 1.05
C ASN A 27 -4.74 -1.98 2.15
N PHE A 28 -3.63 -2.35 2.80
CA PHE A 28 -2.99 -1.51 3.80
C PHE A 28 -2.36 -0.28 3.14
N PHE A 29 -3.19 0.75 2.92
CA PHE A 29 -2.74 2.05 2.47
C PHE A 29 -2.68 3.02 3.65
N TYR A 30 -1.48 3.27 4.16
CA TYR A 30 -1.23 4.25 5.22
C TYR A 30 -0.34 5.39 4.71
N VAL A 31 -0.85 6.62 4.80
CA VAL A 31 -0.06 7.82 4.57
C VAL A 31 0.49 8.30 5.90
N HIS A 32 1.82 8.35 5.98
CA HIS A 32 2.52 8.89 7.13
C HIS A 32 2.66 10.40 6.97
N SER A 33 2.25 11.15 8.00
CA SER A 33 2.39 12.60 8.07
C SER A 33 2.99 12.97 9.42
N SER A 34 3.76 14.05 9.47
CA SER A 34 4.29 14.57 10.73
C SER A 34 4.11 16.08 10.81
N LYS A 35 3.79 16.54 12.02
CA LYS A 35 3.78 17.96 12.38
C LYS A 35 4.86 18.17 13.43
N ASN A 36 5.83 19.02 13.11
CA ASN A 36 7.00 19.27 13.93
C ASN A 36 7.04 20.74 14.32
N PHE A 37 7.37 21.03 15.56
CA PHE A 37 7.60 22.37 16.06
C PHE A 37 8.93 22.37 16.82
N SER A 38 9.82 23.31 16.47
CA SER A 38 11.10 23.48 17.14
C SER A 38 11.32 24.95 17.48
N SER A 39 11.91 25.20 18.65
CA SER A 39 12.25 26.53 19.10
C SER A 39 13.56 26.49 19.85
N SER A 40 14.42 27.48 19.63
CA SER A 40 15.67 27.63 20.36
C SER A 40 15.93 29.09 20.69
N ILE A 41 16.53 29.31 21.86
CA ILE A 41 17.01 30.61 22.30
C ILE A 41 18.47 30.48 22.70
N ALA A 42 19.28 31.42 22.23
CA ALA A 42 20.69 31.51 22.59
C ALA A 42 21.00 32.93 23.04
N LYS A 43 21.70 33.05 24.17
CA LYS A 43 22.22 34.32 24.68
C LYS A 43 23.72 34.20 24.86
N TYR A 44 24.44 35.15 24.28
CA TYR A 44 25.89 35.24 24.41
C TYR A 44 26.23 36.50 25.21
N VAL A 45 27.04 36.35 26.26
CA VAL A 45 27.54 37.47 27.08
C VAL A 45 29.04 37.27 27.27
N GLY A 46 29.84 38.10 26.60
CA GLY A 46 31.30 37.98 26.60
C GLY A 46 31.75 36.63 26.02
N ARG A 47 32.54 35.87 26.80
CA ARG A 47 33.03 34.52 26.41
C ARG A 47 32.08 33.38 26.81
N HIS A 48 30.97 33.68 27.50
CA HIS A 48 30.00 32.69 27.95
C HIS A 48 28.76 32.70 27.06
N GLY A 49 28.25 31.50 26.77
CA GLY A 49 27.03 31.30 25.99
C GLY A 49 26.07 30.40 26.74
N LEU A 50 24.80 30.80 26.79
CA LEU A 50 23.69 29.98 27.26
C LEU A 50 22.80 29.67 26.06
N LYS A 51 22.43 28.39 25.92
CA LYS A 51 21.52 27.91 24.87
C LYS A 51 20.45 27.03 25.51
N ALA A 52 19.23 27.21 25.06
CA ALA A 52 18.10 26.36 25.39
C ALA A 52 17.26 26.12 24.14
N GLY A 53 16.58 24.99 24.08
CA GLY A 53 15.69 24.67 22.98
C GLY A 53 14.66 23.62 23.37
N LEU A 54 13.59 23.57 22.59
CA LEU A 54 12.55 22.56 22.66
C LEU A 54 12.19 22.05 21.28
N ASP A 55 11.90 20.76 21.20
CA ASP A 55 11.41 20.10 20.00
C ASP A 55 10.15 19.30 20.35
N TYR A 56 9.09 19.51 19.58
CA TYR A 56 7.85 18.75 19.65
C TYR A 56 7.58 18.12 18.29
N ARG A 57 7.31 16.81 18.30
CA ARG A 57 7.01 16.04 17.10
C ARG A 57 5.75 15.23 17.29
N ARG A 58 4.78 15.44 16.41
CA ARG A 58 3.61 14.59 16.27
C ARG A 58 3.72 13.82 14.96
N ILE A 59 3.67 12.50 15.07
CA ILE A 59 3.61 11.59 13.93
C ILE A 59 2.17 11.09 13.82
N SER A 60 1.64 10.95 12.61
CA SER A 60 0.30 10.45 12.35
C SER A 60 0.34 9.53 11.14
N ALA A 61 -0.27 8.35 11.27
CA ALA A 61 -0.56 7.46 10.16
C ALA A 61 -2.06 7.56 9.89
N VAL A 62 -2.43 8.00 8.69
CA VAL A 62 -3.82 8.03 8.24
C VAL A 62 -3.93 7.06 7.09
N GLY A 63 -4.70 6.01 7.28
CA GLY A 63 -4.99 4.99 6.28
C GLY A 63 -6.44 4.56 6.34
N LYS A 64 -6.89 3.87 5.31
CA LYS A 64 -8.20 3.21 5.29
C LYS A 64 -7.99 1.71 5.21
N ASP A 65 -8.16 1.03 6.34
CA ASP A 65 -8.29 -0.42 6.37
C ASP A 65 -9.72 -0.75 5.97
N LEU A 66 -9.88 -1.07 4.70
CA LEU A 66 -11.15 -1.54 4.19
C LEU A 66 -11.13 -3.06 4.28
N ASP A 67 -11.20 -3.57 5.51
CA ASP A 67 -11.43 -4.98 5.81
C ASP A 67 -12.87 -5.31 5.43
N GLY A 68 -13.07 -5.65 4.16
CA GLY A 68 -14.40 -5.83 3.60
C GLY A 68 -14.33 -6.12 2.13
N GLY A 69 -14.17 -7.39 1.81
CA GLY A 69 -14.09 -7.91 0.46
C GLY A 69 -15.33 -7.61 -0.37
N ASN A 70 -15.13 -6.94 -1.50
CA ASN A 70 -15.73 -7.23 -2.80
C ASN A 70 -15.08 -6.31 -3.85
N GLY A 71 -14.68 -6.88 -5.00
CA GLY A 71 -14.06 -6.13 -6.10
C GLY A 71 -12.59 -6.43 -6.37
N GLN A 72 -12.10 -7.61 -5.98
CA GLN A 72 -10.73 -8.00 -6.28
C GLN A 72 -10.65 -8.75 -7.62
N LEU A 73 -9.68 -8.37 -8.43
CA LEU A 73 -9.31 -9.05 -9.66
C LEU A 73 -8.17 -10.04 -9.34
N ALA A 74 -8.30 -11.28 -9.79
CA ALA A 74 -7.26 -12.29 -9.68
C ALA A 74 -6.98 -12.90 -11.05
N PHE A 75 -5.72 -13.02 -11.41
CA PHE A 75 -5.27 -13.65 -12.65
C PHE A 75 -4.30 -14.79 -12.33
N THR A 76 -4.45 -15.92 -13.02
CA THR A 76 -3.53 -17.05 -12.88
C THR A 76 -2.83 -17.28 -14.21
N PHE A 77 -1.50 -17.40 -14.17
CA PHE A 77 -0.65 -17.71 -15.33
C PHE A 77 0.01 -19.06 -15.10
N ASN A 78 -0.09 -19.98 -16.06
CA ASN A 78 0.43 -21.36 -15.92
C ASN A 78 1.35 -21.78 -17.08
N GLY A 79 1.72 -20.87 -17.99
CA GLY A 79 2.59 -21.16 -19.12
C GLY A 79 1.89 -21.86 -20.28
N THR A 80 0.56 -21.97 -20.30
CA THR A 80 -0.17 -22.66 -21.38
C THR A 80 0.01 -21.95 -22.72
N PHE A 81 0.15 -20.63 -22.74
CA PHE A 81 0.21 -19.88 -24.00
C PHE A 81 1.63 -19.83 -24.59
N THR A 82 2.63 -19.47 -23.79
CA THR A 82 4.03 -19.27 -24.24
C THR A 82 4.98 -20.39 -23.83
N GLY A 83 4.54 -21.36 -23.03
CA GLY A 83 5.41 -22.36 -22.39
C GLY A 83 6.13 -21.84 -21.14
N ASN A 84 5.90 -20.58 -20.73
CA ASN A 84 6.46 -19.99 -19.52
C ASN A 84 5.47 -19.02 -18.86
N GLU A 85 5.24 -19.21 -17.57
CA GLU A 85 4.32 -18.43 -16.76
C GLU A 85 4.58 -16.93 -16.72
N LEU A 86 5.85 -16.52 -16.70
CA LEU A 86 6.25 -15.11 -16.70
C LEU A 86 6.14 -14.48 -18.10
N ALA A 87 6.31 -15.28 -19.16
CA ALA A 87 6.10 -14.82 -20.52
C ALA A 87 4.59 -14.69 -20.85
N ASP A 88 3.74 -15.56 -20.30
CA ASP A 88 2.28 -15.40 -20.34
C ASP A 88 1.85 -14.09 -19.65
N LEU A 89 2.46 -13.76 -18.50
CA LEU A 89 2.24 -12.49 -17.81
C LEU A 89 2.65 -11.29 -18.69
N LEU A 90 3.86 -11.31 -19.24
CA LEU A 90 4.39 -10.21 -20.04
C LEU A 90 3.56 -9.95 -21.30
N THR A 91 3.03 -11.01 -21.90
CA THR A 91 2.19 -10.94 -23.10
C THR A 91 0.71 -10.73 -22.77
N GLY A 92 0.33 -10.81 -21.50
CA GLY A 92 -1.03 -10.54 -21.02
C GLY A 92 -2.03 -11.67 -21.30
N TYR A 93 -1.58 -12.93 -21.36
CA TYR A 93 -2.41 -14.11 -21.61
C TYR A 93 -2.57 -14.96 -20.35
N PRO A 94 -3.44 -14.58 -19.41
CA PRO A 94 -3.72 -15.41 -18.23
C PRO A 94 -4.46 -16.69 -18.63
N TYR A 95 -4.20 -17.76 -17.89
CA TYR A 95 -4.96 -19.00 -17.96
C TYR A 95 -6.38 -18.84 -17.42
N SER A 96 -6.54 -18.06 -16.34
CA SER A 96 -7.85 -17.73 -15.78
C SER A 96 -7.86 -16.33 -15.17
N GLY A 97 -9.05 -15.72 -15.10
CA GLY A 97 -9.28 -14.44 -14.46
C GLY A 97 -10.60 -14.45 -13.69
N ASP A 98 -10.54 -14.16 -12.40
CA ASP A 98 -11.71 -14.05 -11.52
C ASP A 98 -11.90 -12.59 -11.10
N GLY A 99 -13.14 -12.12 -11.11
CA GLY A 99 -13.49 -10.77 -10.68
C GLY A 99 -14.93 -10.70 -10.17
N TYR A 100 -15.12 -10.04 -9.03
CA TYR A 100 -16.46 -9.74 -8.51
C TYR A 100 -16.91 -8.35 -8.96
N LEU A 101 -18.02 -8.28 -9.68
CA LEU A 101 -18.72 -7.01 -9.92
C LEU A 101 -19.62 -6.74 -8.72
N ALA A 102 -19.48 -5.56 -8.10
CA ALA A 102 -20.47 -5.11 -7.14
C ALA A 102 -21.82 -4.96 -7.88
N ASN A 103 -22.83 -5.73 -7.47
CA ASN A 103 -24.19 -5.52 -7.96
C ASN A 103 -24.64 -4.10 -7.56
N LYS A 104 -25.25 -3.40 -8.52
CA LYS A 104 -25.78 -2.03 -8.36
C LYS A 104 -26.73 -1.91 -7.18
#